data_AF-A0A1Y4N5I5-F1
#
_entry.id   AF-A0A1Y4N5I5-F1
#
_cell.length_a   1.000
_cell.length_b   1.000
_cell.length_c   1.000
_cell.angle_alpha   90.00
_cell.angle_beta   90.00
_cell.angle_gamma   90.00
#
_symmetry.space_group_name_H-M   'P 1'
#
loop_
_entity.id
_entity.type
_entity.pdbx_description
1 polymer ?
#
loop_
_entity_poly.entity_id
_entity_poly.type
_entity_poly.pdbx_seq_one_letter_code
_entity_poly.pdbx_strand_id
1 'polypeptide(L)'
;MNRGQKKQYYAEDTHDPIISREVFRKAQELLKRKSERHGHQNNGQYPFTSLIVCDECGTNFCRRIAKNQRVLWTCRKHFKGKHLCSMESLNETEIQRCFLTLYKKLAENRQEILGSYLRQLEELKDKDFMAHPDAMELNRQIAGLLEQNHTLHRLRAKECIDSAFFIAQSNELGQKISNLKAELKQYRNLNEYADFIDNTRLILTILDSPMPAFSASVFRNIVSRITVTHETLRFQLVNGLELEEERISGG
;
A
#
# COMPACT_ATOMS: atom_id res chain seq x y z
N MET A 1 -2.78 -4.81 19.45
CA MET A 1 -4.07 -5.22 18.86
C MET A 1 -4.12 -6.75 18.82
N ASN A 2 -5.11 -7.38 19.46
CA ASN A 2 -5.24 -8.84 19.48
C ASN A 2 -5.79 -9.33 18.13
N ARG A 3 -4.97 -9.99 17.31
CA ARG A 3 -5.36 -10.54 16.00
C ARG A 3 -5.80 -12.01 16.12
N GLY A 4 -6.58 -12.34 17.16
CA GLY A 4 -7.10 -13.69 17.41
C GLY A 4 -6.20 -14.61 18.27
N GLN A 5 -5.15 -14.08 18.89
CA GLN A 5 -4.26 -14.86 19.75
C GLN A 5 -4.85 -15.13 21.15
N LYS A 6 -5.87 -14.38 21.58
CA LYS A 6 -6.64 -14.60 22.82
C LYS A 6 -8.14 -14.47 22.59
N LYS A 7 -8.97 -15.12 23.42
CA LYS A 7 -10.43 -14.93 23.45
C LYS A 7 -10.77 -13.44 23.62
N GLN A 8 -11.56 -12.89 22.71
CA GLN A 8 -12.05 -11.52 22.77
C GLN A 8 -13.40 -11.51 23.48
N TYR A 9 -13.58 -10.60 24.43
CA TYR A 9 -14.84 -10.37 25.12
C TYR A 9 -15.33 -8.98 24.77
N TYR A 10 -16.61 -8.85 24.43
CA TYR A 10 -17.25 -7.56 24.24
C TYR A 10 -17.69 -7.04 25.61
N ALA A 11 -17.06 -5.96 26.06
CA ALA A 11 -17.44 -5.26 27.28
C ALA A 11 -18.21 -3.99 26.88
N GLU A 12 -19.47 -3.92 27.29
CA GLU A 12 -20.33 -2.77 27.07
C GLU A 12 -20.02 -1.65 28.08
N ASP A 13 -20.16 -0.40 27.66
CA ASP A 13 -20.10 0.81 28.52
C ASP A 13 -18.78 1.04 29.29
N THR A 14 -17.65 0.57 28.77
CA THR A 14 -16.32 0.82 29.37
C THR A 14 -15.85 2.28 29.22
N HIS A 15 -16.49 3.06 28.35
CA HIS A 15 -16.18 4.47 28.11
C HIS A 15 -17.43 5.22 27.65
N ASP A 16 -17.45 6.53 27.89
CA ASP A 16 -18.53 7.38 27.41
C ASP A 16 -18.63 7.31 25.89
N PRO A 17 -19.83 7.03 25.36
CA PRO A 17 -20.01 6.85 23.93
C PRO A 17 -19.91 8.19 23.19
N ILE A 18 -19.16 8.21 22.08
CA ILE A 18 -19.02 9.40 21.22
C ILE A 18 -20.36 9.79 20.58
N ILE A 19 -21.22 8.80 20.30
CA ILE A 19 -22.56 8.99 19.75
C ILE A 19 -23.57 8.13 20.52
N SER A 20 -24.82 8.57 20.59
CA SER A 20 -25.86 7.78 21.27
C SER A 20 -26.10 6.44 20.57
N ARG A 21 -26.46 5.41 21.36
CA ARG A 21 -26.85 4.09 20.85
C ARG A 21 -27.97 4.17 19.82
N GLU A 22 -28.88 5.13 19.98
CA GLU A 22 -29.97 5.36 19.04
C GLU A 22 -29.47 5.84 17.67
N VAL A 23 -28.54 6.79 17.65
CA VAL A 23 -27.92 7.29 16.41
C VAL A 23 -27.14 6.18 15.72
N PHE A 24 -26.35 5.40 16.47
CA PHE A 24 -25.64 4.24 15.95
C PHE A 24 -26.60 3.21 15.32
N ARG A 25 -27.70 2.87 16.03
CA ARG A 25 -28.72 1.93 15.53
C ARG A 25 -29.38 2.43 14.25
N LYS A 26 -29.76 3.71 14.19
CA LYS A 26 -30.32 4.33 12.97
C LYS A 26 -29.34 4.28 11.81
N ALA A 27 -28.05 4.53 12.05
CA ALA A 27 -27.01 4.42 11.02
C ALA A 27 -26.83 2.98 10.53
N GLN A 28 -26.81 1.99 11.43
CA GLN A 28 -26.77 0.57 11.09
C GLN A 28 -27.98 0.14 10.25
N GLU A 29 -29.17 0.61 10.60
CA GLU A 29 -30.39 0.31 9.86
C GLU A 29 -30.38 0.93 8.45
N LEU A 30 -29.84 2.15 8.30
CA LEU A 30 -29.63 2.78 6.99
C LEU A 30 -28.58 2.02 6.15
N LEU A 31 -27.48 1.57 6.76
CA LEU A 31 -26.47 0.75 6.09
C LEU A 31 -27.08 -0.57 5.61
N LYS A 32 -27.86 -1.24 6.46
CA LYS A 32 -28.58 -2.48 6.12
C LYS A 32 -29.57 -2.27 4.99
N ARG A 33 -30.40 -1.21 5.04
CA ARG A 33 -31.34 -0.87 3.95
C ARG A 33 -30.60 -0.53 2.65
N LYS A 34 -29.45 0.15 2.72
CA LYS A 34 -28.60 0.42 1.55
C LYS A 34 -28.02 -0.88 0.98
N SER A 35 -27.56 -1.81 1.82
CA SER A 35 -27.06 -3.12 1.37
C SER A 35 -28.18 -4.03 0.87
N GLU A 36 -29.41 -3.91 1.34
CA GLU A 36 -30.54 -4.70 0.83
C GLU A 36 -31.04 -4.15 -0.52
N ARG A 37 -31.11 -2.82 -0.67
CA ARG A 37 -31.53 -2.17 -1.94
C ARG A 37 -30.46 -2.21 -3.04
N HIS A 38 -29.19 -2.07 -2.66
CA HIS A 38 -28.05 -2.06 -3.57
C HIS A 38 -27.13 -3.24 -3.29
N GLY A 39 -27.70 -4.37 -2.87
CA GLY A 39 -26.95 -5.59 -2.58
C GLY A 39 -25.85 -5.78 -3.58
N HIS A 40 -24.63 -5.97 -3.07
CA HIS A 40 -23.52 -6.46 -3.87
C HIS A 40 -24.02 -7.73 -4.55
N GLN A 41 -24.56 -7.57 -5.76
CA GLN A 41 -24.71 -8.69 -6.66
C GLN A 41 -23.28 -9.16 -6.83
N ASN A 42 -22.95 -10.26 -6.15
CA ASN A 42 -21.76 -11.06 -6.38
C ASN A 42 -21.87 -11.70 -7.78
N ASN A 43 -22.08 -10.87 -8.80
CA ASN A 43 -21.72 -11.18 -10.16
C ASN A 43 -20.20 -11.24 -10.08
N GLY A 44 -19.65 -12.46 -10.14
CA GLY A 44 -18.25 -12.77 -9.79
C GLY A 44 -17.28 -11.65 -10.17
N GLN A 45 -16.35 -11.31 -9.28
CA GLN A 45 -15.40 -10.22 -9.48
C GLN A 45 -14.58 -10.44 -10.75
N TYR A 46 -15.05 -9.87 -11.86
CA TYR A 46 -14.32 -9.81 -13.12
C TYR A 46 -13.03 -9.03 -12.91
N PRO A 47 -11.97 -9.29 -13.70
CA PRO A 47 -10.62 -8.78 -13.45
C PRO A 47 -10.54 -7.26 -13.21
N PHE A 48 -11.41 -6.48 -13.86
CA PHE A 48 -11.41 -5.02 -13.79
C PHE A 48 -12.54 -4.41 -12.93
N THR A 49 -13.32 -5.24 -12.24
CA THR A 49 -14.47 -4.77 -11.45
C THR A 49 -14.02 -3.79 -10.38
N SER A 50 -14.64 -2.61 -10.34
CA SER A 50 -14.33 -1.52 -9.39
C SER A 50 -12.93 -0.89 -9.53
N LEU A 51 -12.14 -1.27 -10.54
CA LEU A 51 -10.80 -0.73 -10.77
C LEU A 51 -10.78 0.39 -11.81
N ILE A 52 -11.70 0.37 -12.77
CA ILE A 52 -11.74 1.33 -13.88
C ILE A 52 -12.63 2.52 -13.53
N VAL A 53 -12.05 3.72 -13.56
CA VAL A 53 -12.67 5.00 -13.23
C VAL A 53 -12.65 5.93 -14.45
N CYS A 54 -13.75 6.63 -14.70
CA CYS A 54 -13.83 7.65 -15.74
C CYS A 54 -13.24 8.97 -15.26
N ASP A 55 -12.27 9.50 -16.00
CA ASP A 55 -11.65 10.79 -15.72
C ASP A 55 -12.65 11.95 -15.85
N GLU A 56 -13.52 11.92 -16.87
CA GLU A 56 -14.49 12.98 -17.16
C GLU A 56 -15.53 13.17 -16.04
N CYS A 57 -15.99 12.08 -15.42
CA CYS A 57 -17.17 12.14 -14.54
C CYS A 57 -17.00 11.48 -13.17
N GLY A 58 -15.83 10.88 -12.91
CA GLY A 58 -15.43 10.24 -11.66
C GLY A 58 -16.14 8.91 -11.34
N THR A 59 -17.03 8.41 -12.21
CA THR A 59 -17.77 7.17 -11.94
C THR A 59 -17.08 5.94 -12.50
N ASN A 60 -17.28 4.79 -11.84
CA ASN A 60 -16.70 3.52 -12.28
C ASN A 60 -17.33 3.02 -13.59
N PHE A 61 -16.54 2.30 -14.36
CA PHE A 61 -17.03 1.54 -15.49
C PHE A 61 -17.74 0.26 -15.02
N CYS A 62 -18.72 -0.18 -15.79
CA CYS A 62 -19.49 -1.39 -15.53
C CYS A 62 -19.35 -2.33 -16.73
N ARG A 63 -19.09 -3.61 -16.45
CA ARG A 63 -18.98 -4.66 -17.47
C ARG A 63 -20.34 -4.96 -18.12
N ARG A 64 -20.34 -5.19 -19.43
CA ARG A 64 -21.49 -5.49 -20.27
C ARG A 64 -21.13 -6.49 -21.34
N ILE A 65 -22.13 -7.19 -21.85
CA ILE A 65 -22.02 -8.02 -23.03
C ILE A 65 -22.84 -7.34 -24.12
N ALA A 66 -22.17 -6.95 -25.21
CA ALA A 66 -22.81 -6.35 -26.37
C ALA A 66 -23.54 -7.42 -27.22
N LYS A 67 -24.39 -6.98 -28.16
CA LYS A 67 -25.16 -7.87 -29.05
C LYS A 67 -24.27 -8.84 -29.85
N ASN A 68 -23.06 -8.42 -30.18
CA ASN A 68 -22.05 -9.23 -30.88
C ASN A 68 -21.22 -10.11 -29.92
N GLN A 69 -21.71 -10.37 -28.71
CA GLN A 69 -21.04 -11.14 -27.66
C GLN A 69 -19.70 -10.56 -27.17
N ARG A 70 -19.33 -9.34 -27.59
CA ARG A 70 -18.13 -8.66 -27.08
C ARG A 70 -18.37 -8.15 -25.67
N VAL A 71 -17.33 -8.21 -24.86
CA VAL A 71 -17.35 -7.69 -23.50
C VAL A 71 -16.90 -6.23 -23.53
N LEU A 72 -17.79 -5.35 -23.12
CA LEU A 72 -17.56 -3.91 -23.04
C LEU A 72 -17.54 -3.44 -21.59
N TRP A 73 -16.70 -2.46 -21.32
CA TRP A 73 -16.70 -1.69 -20.08
C TRP A 73 -17.24 -0.30 -20.41
N THR A 74 -18.35 0.09 -19.79
CA THR A 74 -19.00 1.37 -20.05
C THR A 74 -19.09 2.20 -18.78
N CYS A 75 -18.72 3.48 -18.86
CA CYS A 75 -18.91 4.44 -17.77
C CYS A 75 -20.36 4.43 -17.25
N ARG A 76 -20.55 4.41 -15.92
CA ARG A 76 -21.88 4.33 -15.30
C ARG A 76 -22.79 5.51 -15.65
N LYS A 77 -22.25 6.74 -15.72
CA LYS A 77 -23.03 7.92 -16.15
C LYS A 77 -23.35 7.89 -17.64
N HIS A 78 -22.37 7.55 -18.49
CA HIS A 78 -22.59 7.38 -19.93
C HIS A 78 -23.70 6.36 -20.21
N PHE A 79 -23.73 5.26 -19.45
CA PHE A 79 -24.79 4.27 -19.56
C PHE A 79 -26.19 4.84 -19.25
N LYS A 80 -26.31 5.71 -18.25
CA LYS A 80 -27.60 6.36 -17.94
C LYS A 80 -28.01 7.35 -19.04
N GLY A 81 -27.04 7.94 -19.73
CA GLY A 81 -27.27 8.77 -20.90
C GLY A 81 -25.96 9.38 -21.40
N LYS A 82 -25.77 9.38 -22.74
CA LYS A 82 -24.58 9.93 -23.39
C LYS A 82 -24.34 11.42 -23.09
N HIS A 83 -25.39 12.17 -22.75
CA HIS A 83 -25.29 13.58 -22.36
C HIS A 83 -24.73 13.77 -20.93
N LEU A 84 -24.70 12.72 -20.10
CA LEU A 84 -24.17 12.79 -18.73
C LEU A 84 -22.66 12.52 -18.65
N CYS A 85 -22.10 11.89 -19.68
CA CYS A 85 -20.67 11.62 -19.84
C CYS A 85 -20.44 11.15 -21.28
N SER A 86 -19.53 11.80 -21.99
CA SER A 86 -19.21 11.48 -23.39
C SER A 86 -18.23 10.31 -23.54
N MET A 87 -17.56 9.91 -22.45
CA MET A 87 -16.60 8.81 -22.40
C MET A 87 -17.08 7.54 -23.12
N GLU A 88 -16.29 7.08 -24.07
CA GLU A 88 -16.58 5.90 -24.87
C GLU A 88 -16.49 4.60 -24.06
N SER A 89 -17.17 3.56 -24.55
CA SER A 89 -17.04 2.22 -23.97
C SER A 89 -15.75 1.56 -24.43
N LEU A 90 -15.05 0.92 -23.51
CA LEU A 90 -13.81 0.21 -23.78
C LEU A 90 -14.10 -1.26 -24.07
N ASN A 91 -13.36 -1.86 -25.00
CA ASN A 91 -13.38 -3.32 -25.14
C ASN A 91 -12.54 -3.96 -24.03
N GLU A 92 -12.98 -5.08 -23.45
CA GLU A 92 -12.19 -5.79 -22.44
C GLU A 92 -10.80 -6.19 -22.98
N THR A 93 -10.74 -6.55 -24.27
CA THR A 93 -9.48 -6.89 -24.97
C THR A 93 -8.56 -5.70 -25.17
N GLU A 94 -9.09 -4.48 -25.28
CA GLU A 94 -8.30 -3.24 -25.37
C GLU A 94 -7.55 -3.01 -24.05
N ILE A 95 -8.26 -3.10 -22.92
CA ILE A 95 -7.68 -2.94 -21.58
C ILE A 95 -6.61 -4.00 -21.32
N GLN A 96 -6.89 -5.25 -21.66
CA GLN A 96 -5.92 -6.35 -21.54
C GLN A 96 -4.66 -6.11 -22.37
N ARG A 97 -4.81 -5.61 -23.60
CA ARG A 97 -3.68 -5.32 -24.49
C ARG A 97 -2.84 -4.17 -23.97
N CYS A 98 -3.46 -3.06 -23.56
CA CYS A 98 -2.74 -1.93 -22.97
C CYS A 98 -1.96 -2.37 -21.73
N PHE A 99 -2.56 -3.20 -20.86
CA PHE A 99 -1.85 -3.75 -19.71
C PHE A 99 -0.69 -4.67 -20.11
N LEU A 100 -0.83 -5.53 -21.12
CA LEU A 100 0.26 -6.38 -21.60
C LEU A 100 1.42 -5.55 -22.19
N THR A 101 1.12 -4.49 -22.93
CA THR A 101 2.12 -3.54 -23.44
C THR A 101 2.87 -2.86 -22.30
N LEU A 102 2.14 -2.33 -21.31
CA LEU A 102 2.72 -1.74 -20.12
C LEU A 102 3.58 -2.74 -19.36
N TYR A 103 3.09 -3.96 -19.15
CA TYR A 103 3.82 -5.01 -18.46
C TYR A 103 5.15 -5.31 -19.15
N LYS A 104 5.14 -5.44 -20.49
CA LYS A 104 6.34 -5.69 -21.27
C LYS A 104 7.35 -4.54 -21.13
N LYS A 105 6.91 -3.30 -21.36
CA LYS A 105 7.76 -2.10 -21.22
C LYS A 105 8.34 -1.99 -19.81
N LEU A 106 7.53 -2.25 -18.79
CA LEU A 106 7.94 -2.20 -17.39
C LEU A 106 8.93 -3.32 -17.05
N ALA A 107 8.74 -4.53 -17.59
CA ALA A 107 9.66 -5.66 -17.40
C ALA A 107 11.02 -5.42 -18.06
N GLU A 108 11.04 -4.83 -19.25
CA GLU A 108 12.26 -4.44 -19.99
C GLU A 108 13.07 -3.38 -19.24
N ASN A 109 12.40 -2.41 -18.62
CA ASN A 109 13.03 -1.30 -17.90
C ASN A 109 12.99 -1.46 -16.37
N ARG A 110 12.81 -2.68 -15.85
CA ARG A 110 12.47 -2.90 -14.44
C ARG A 110 13.52 -2.38 -13.46
N GLN A 111 14.81 -2.57 -13.76
CA GLN A 111 15.89 -2.10 -12.88
C GLN A 111 16.05 -0.58 -12.91
N GLU A 112 15.87 0.02 -14.09
CA GLU A 112 15.99 1.46 -14.26
C GLU A 112 14.82 2.20 -13.61
N ILE A 113 13.58 1.76 -13.84
CA ILE A 113 12.38 2.41 -13.30
C ILE A 113 12.14 2.00 -11.85
N LEU A 114 11.91 0.71 -11.59
CA LEU A 114 11.52 0.24 -10.25
C LEU A 114 12.71 0.15 -9.29
N GLY A 115 13.92 -0.16 -9.80
CA GLY A 115 15.13 -0.18 -8.98
C GLY A 115 15.60 1.21 -8.56
N SER A 116 15.44 2.24 -9.40
CA SER A 116 15.69 3.63 -8.98
C SER A 116 14.61 4.11 -8.01
N TYR A 117 13.34 3.83 -8.30
CA TYR A 117 12.22 4.18 -7.42
C TYR A 117 12.35 3.54 -6.03
N LEU A 118 12.70 2.25 -5.97
CA LEU A 118 12.92 1.53 -4.71
C LEU A 118 14.02 2.19 -3.86
N ARG A 119 15.14 2.57 -4.47
CA ARG A 119 16.22 3.28 -3.76
C ARG A 119 15.76 4.63 -3.24
N GLN A 120 15.02 5.40 -4.04
CA GLN A 120 14.47 6.69 -3.60
C GLN A 120 13.50 6.53 -2.41
N LEU A 121 12.64 5.50 -2.43
CA LEU A 121 11.76 5.20 -1.31
C LEU A 121 12.53 4.81 -0.05
N GLU A 122 13.59 4.00 -0.18
CA GLU A 122 14.46 3.63 0.95
C GLU A 122 15.18 4.85 1.54
N GLU A 123 15.68 5.75 0.69
CA GLU A 123 16.30 7.01 1.11
C GLU A 123 15.32 7.94 1.82
N LEU A 124 14.10 8.11 1.29
CA LEU A 124 13.05 8.90 1.93
C LEU A 124 12.65 8.29 3.28
N LYS A 125 12.52 6.96 3.34
CA LYS A 125 12.23 6.24 4.58
C LYS A 125 13.30 6.50 5.64
N ASP A 126 14.58 6.45 5.27
CA ASP A 126 15.68 6.69 6.20
C ASP A 126 15.78 8.17 6.59
N LYS A 127 15.50 9.12 5.68
CA LYS A 127 15.44 10.56 5.99
C LYS A 127 14.33 10.91 6.96
N ASP A 128 13.11 10.44 6.72
CA ASP A 128 11.97 10.70 7.61
C ASP A 128 12.18 10.05 8.98
N PHE A 129 12.79 8.87 9.00
CA PHE A 129 13.22 8.24 10.25
C PHE A 129 14.27 9.08 11.00
N MET A 130 15.27 9.64 10.31
CA MET A 130 16.28 10.52 10.93
C MET A 130 15.71 11.86 11.39
N ALA A 131 14.66 12.38 10.74
CA ALA A 131 14.02 13.65 11.10
C ALA A 131 13.01 13.53 12.26
N HIS A 132 12.58 12.31 12.62
CA HIS A 132 11.58 12.12 13.66
C HIS A 132 12.15 12.49 15.05
N PRO A 133 11.54 13.45 15.79
CA PRO A 133 12.09 13.96 17.05
C PRO A 133 12.40 12.87 18.08
N ASP A 134 11.48 11.91 18.27
CA ASP A 134 11.68 10.81 19.21
C ASP A 134 12.81 9.86 18.76
N ALA A 135 12.94 9.61 17.45
CA ALA A 135 14.02 8.76 16.93
C ALA A 135 15.39 9.46 17.04
N MET A 136 15.42 10.79 16.86
CA MET A 136 16.62 11.60 17.10
C MET A 136 17.05 11.53 18.57
N GLU A 137 16.10 11.70 19.50
CA GLU A 137 16.38 11.65 20.93
C GLU A 137 16.86 10.26 21.37
N LEU A 138 16.22 9.19 20.89
CA LEU A 138 16.67 7.82 21.14
C LEU A 138 18.09 7.57 20.59
N ASN A 139 18.39 8.03 19.37
CA ASN A 139 19.74 7.93 18.80
C ASN A 139 20.78 8.70 19.63
N ARG A 140 20.42 9.88 20.14
CA ARG A 140 21.27 10.68 21.03
C ARG A 140 21.57 9.93 22.33
N GLN A 141 20.57 9.31 22.94
CA GLN A 141 20.74 8.51 24.15
C GLN A 141 21.62 7.27 23.91
N ILE A 142 21.41 6.57 22.79
CA ILE A 142 22.24 5.42 22.39
C ILE A 142 23.71 5.84 22.21
N ALA A 143 23.96 6.97 21.54
CA ALA A 143 25.32 7.50 21.37
C ALA A 143 26.00 7.79 22.71
N GLY A 144 25.28 8.43 23.65
CA GLY A 144 25.79 8.67 25.00
C GLY A 144 26.12 7.39 25.77
N LEU A 145 25.27 6.36 25.70
CA LEU A 145 25.54 5.07 26.34
C LEU A 145 26.72 4.32 25.69
N LEU A 146 26.88 4.42 24.37
CA LEU A 146 28.04 3.87 23.67
C LEU A 146 29.34 4.55 24.10
N GLU A 147 29.33 5.87 24.28
CA GLU A 147 30.48 6.62 24.77
C GLU A 147 30.83 6.26 26.22
N GLN A 148 29.82 6.08 27.08
CA GLN A 148 30.00 5.56 28.44
C GLN A 148 30.61 4.16 28.42
N ASN A 149 30.11 3.27 27.55
CA ASN A 149 30.63 1.92 27.39
C ASN A 149 32.09 1.95 26.91
N HIS A 150 32.41 2.80 25.93
CA HIS A 150 33.77 2.96 25.42
C HIS A 150 34.73 3.51 26.50
N THR A 151 34.27 4.43 27.35
CA THR A 151 35.03 4.95 28.48
C THR A 151 35.26 3.87 29.54
N LEU A 152 34.25 3.06 29.83
CA LEU A 152 34.34 1.93 30.77
C LEU A 152 35.39 0.91 30.31
N HIS A 153 35.40 0.56 29.01
CA HIS A 153 36.44 -0.29 28.41
C HIS A 153 37.84 0.31 28.56
N ARG A 154 37.98 1.62 28.36
CA ARG A 154 39.26 2.34 28.53
C ARG A 154 39.75 2.31 29.98
N LEU A 155 38.85 2.47 30.97
CA LEU A 155 39.20 2.37 32.39
C LEU A 155 39.63 0.96 32.77
N ARG A 156 38.99 -0.08 32.21
CA ARG A 156 39.37 -1.47 32.43
C ARG A 156 40.74 -1.80 31.85
N ALA A 157 41.05 -1.29 30.65
CA ALA A 157 42.35 -1.46 30.00
C ALA A 157 43.50 -0.80 30.78
N LYS A 158 43.21 0.27 31.52
CA LYS A 158 44.15 0.93 32.45
C LYS A 158 44.18 0.30 33.85
N GLU A 159 43.47 -0.82 34.05
CA GLU A 159 43.35 -1.52 35.34
C GLU A 159 42.82 -0.64 36.49
N CYS A 160 42.13 0.46 36.17
CA CYS A 160 41.58 1.39 37.16
C CYS A 160 40.27 0.89 37.82
N ILE A 161 39.70 -0.21 37.33
CA ILE A 161 38.45 -0.81 37.80
C ILE A 161 38.56 -2.33 37.79
N ASP A 162 37.91 -3.00 38.75
CA ASP A 162 37.92 -4.46 38.85
C ASP A 162 37.02 -5.13 37.81
N SER A 163 37.22 -6.43 37.61
CA SER A 163 36.48 -7.22 36.62
C SER A 163 35.01 -7.36 36.95
N ALA A 164 34.62 -7.47 38.23
CA ALA A 164 33.23 -7.65 38.63
C ALA A 164 32.42 -6.37 38.40
N PHE A 165 32.96 -5.21 38.77
CA PHE A 165 32.35 -3.90 38.46
C PHE A 165 32.22 -3.69 36.96
N PHE A 166 33.29 -3.95 36.20
CA PHE A 166 33.27 -3.81 34.74
C PHE A 166 32.19 -4.67 34.08
N ILE A 167 32.10 -5.95 34.45
CA ILE A 167 31.11 -6.88 33.88
C ILE A 167 29.68 -6.43 34.21
N ALA A 168 29.43 -6.04 35.46
CA ALA A 168 28.11 -5.59 35.88
C ALA A 168 27.65 -4.34 35.12
N GLN A 169 28.50 -3.31 35.05
CA GLN A 169 28.17 -2.05 34.38
C GLN A 169 28.11 -2.21 32.85
N SER A 170 28.98 -3.02 32.25
CA SER A 170 28.93 -3.31 30.80
C SER A 170 27.64 -4.04 30.42
N ASN A 171 27.20 -5.01 31.23
CA ASN A 171 25.93 -5.69 31.02
C ASN A 171 24.74 -4.74 31.18
N GLU A 172 24.76 -3.85 32.18
CA GLU A 172 23.69 -2.85 32.38
C GLU A 172 23.59 -1.89 31.18
N LEU A 173 24.71 -1.33 30.72
CA LEU A 173 24.77 -0.48 29.53
C LEU A 173 24.31 -1.25 28.29
N GLY A 174 24.74 -2.51 28.14
CA GLY A 174 24.33 -3.38 27.04
C GLY A 174 22.82 -3.60 27.02
N GLN A 175 22.21 -3.84 28.17
CA GLN A 175 20.76 -4.00 28.28
C GLN A 175 20.01 -2.70 27.94
N LYS A 176 20.48 -1.55 28.45
CA LYS A 176 19.91 -0.24 28.12
C LYS A 176 19.99 0.06 26.62
N ILE A 177 21.14 -0.17 26.00
CA ILE A 177 21.33 -0.01 24.55
C ILE A 177 20.41 -0.93 23.77
N SER A 178 20.27 -2.19 24.20
CA SER A 178 19.37 -3.17 23.56
C SER A 178 17.90 -2.70 23.61
N ASN A 179 17.44 -2.23 24.77
CA ASN A 179 16.08 -1.73 24.96
C ASN A 179 15.80 -0.51 24.07
N LEU A 180 16.68 0.50 24.08
CA LEU A 180 16.52 1.70 23.26
C LEU A 180 16.57 1.39 21.76
N LYS A 181 17.43 0.46 21.32
CA LYS A 181 17.44 -0.03 19.93
C LYS A 181 16.12 -0.72 19.55
N ALA A 182 15.53 -1.49 20.46
CA ALA A 182 14.26 -2.16 20.21
C ALA A 182 13.10 -1.15 20.07
N GLU A 183 13.09 -0.10 20.89
CA GLU A 183 12.13 1.00 20.82
C GLU A 183 12.30 1.81 19.52
N LEU A 184 13.54 2.16 19.17
CA LEU A 184 13.90 2.86 17.95
C LEU A 184 13.46 2.10 16.68
N LYS A 185 13.51 0.76 16.69
CA LYS A 185 13.03 -0.07 15.58
C LYS A 185 11.52 0.09 15.34
N GLN A 186 10.73 0.44 16.34
CA GLN A 186 9.28 0.61 16.19
C GLN A 186 8.96 1.81 15.29
N TYR A 187 9.70 2.91 15.42
CA TYR A 187 9.55 4.09 14.58
C TYR A 187 9.94 3.83 13.11
N ARG A 188 10.86 2.90 12.85
CA ARG A 188 11.20 2.50 11.47
C ARG A 188 10.05 1.74 10.75
N ASN A 189 9.13 1.15 11.51
CA ASN A 189 8.02 0.34 10.98
C ASN A 189 6.71 1.12 10.81
N LEU A 190 6.58 2.31 11.40
CA LEU A 190 5.39 3.16 11.28
C LEU A 190 5.36 3.98 9.98
N ASN A 191 6.40 3.87 9.15
CA ASN A 191 6.57 4.74 8.00
C ASN A 191 5.73 4.27 6.80
N GLU A 192 4.95 5.19 6.22
CA GLU A 192 4.05 4.97 5.08
C GLU A 192 4.77 4.40 3.84
N TYR A 193 6.08 4.63 3.70
CA TYR A 193 6.87 4.05 2.60
C TYR A 193 7.11 2.55 2.72
N ALA A 194 6.90 1.93 3.89
CA ALA A 194 7.12 0.49 4.03
C ALA A 194 6.25 -0.32 3.06
N ASP A 195 4.97 0.04 2.96
CA ASP A 195 4.03 -0.59 2.04
C ASP A 195 4.44 -0.36 0.58
N PHE A 196 4.85 0.86 0.22
CA PHE A 196 5.32 1.18 -1.13
C PHE A 196 6.60 0.42 -1.52
N ILE A 197 7.54 0.26 -0.58
CA ILE A 197 8.77 -0.52 -0.75
C ILE A 197 8.44 -2.00 -0.98
N ASP A 198 7.61 -2.57 -0.12
CA ASP A 198 7.24 -3.99 -0.21
C ASP A 198 6.42 -4.29 -1.47
N ASN A 199 5.50 -3.40 -1.85
CA ASN A 199 4.77 -3.47 -3.11
C ASN A 199 5.71 -3.35 -4.32
N THR A 200 6.71 -2.47 -4.27
CA THR A 200 7.71 -2.35 -5.36
C THR A 200 8.55 -3.62 -5.49
N ARG A 201 8.97 -4.23 -4.38
CA ARG A 201 9.68 -5.51 -4.39
C ARG A 201 8.82 -6.64 -4.95
N LEU A 202 7.54 -6.68 -4.58
CA LEU A 202 6.58 -7.63 -5.13
C LEU A 202 6.45 -7.49 -6.66
N ILE A 203 6.28 -6.26 -7.15
CA ILE A 203 6.20 -6.00 -8.60
C ILE A 203 7.48 -6.47 -9.29
N LEU A 204 8.67 -6.17 -8.74
CA LEU A 204 9.95 -6.64 -9.28
C LEU A 204 10.00 -8.16 -9.41
N THR A 205 9.57 -8.89 -8.37
CA THR A 205 9.53 -10.36 -8.39
C THR A 205 8.54 -10.89 -9.43
N ILE A 206 7.38 -10.25 -9.58
CA ILE A 206 6.39 -10.67 -10.58
C ILE A 206 6.94 -10.47 -12.01
N LEU A 207 7.63 -9.36 -12.27
CA LEU A 207 8.17 -9.01 -13.58
C LEU A 207 9.35 -9.87 -14.03
N ASP A 208 9.95 -10.68 -13.15
CA ASP A 208 11.00 -11.63 -13.54
C ASP A 208 10.46 -12.76 -14.44
N SER A 209 9.14 -13.00 -14.42
CA SER A 209 8.50 -13.98 -15.29
C SER A 209 7.85 -13.30 -16.51
N PRO A 210 8.08 -13.81 -17.74
CA PRO A 210 7.39 -13.28 -18.91
C PRO A 210 5.89 -13.62 -18.83
N MET A 211 5.04 -12.66 -19.24
CA MET A 211 3.59 -12.84 -19.28
C MET A 211 3.10 -12.78 -20.73
N PRO A 212 2.98 -13.92 -21.43
CA PRO A 212 2.57 -13.96 -22.83
C PRO A 212 1.07 -13.70 -23.03
N ALA A 213 0.25 -13.98 -22.01
CA ALA A 213 -1.19 -13.77 -22.04
C ALA A 213 -1.66 -13.11 -20.75
N PHE A 214 -2.75 -12.35 -20.83
CA PHE A 214 -3.31 -11.63 -19.69
C PHE A 214 -3.69 -12.59 -18.54
N SER A 215 -3.19 -12.31 -17.35
CA SER A 215 -3.56 -13.00 -16.12
C SER A 215 -4.20 -12.04 -15.12
N ALA A 216 -5.44 -12.34 -14.71
CA ALA A 216 -6.19 -11.52 -13.77
C ALA A 216 -5.56 -11.46 -12.37
N SER A 217 -4.87 -12.52 -11.94
CA SER A 217 -4.18 -12.55 -10.65
C SER A 217 -2.95 -11.63 -10.66
N VAL A 218 -2.12 -11.72 -11.70
CA VAL A 218 -0.96 -10.85 -11.91
C VAL A 218 -1.39 -9.40 -12.01
N PHE A 219 -2.43 -9.12 -12.80
CA PHE A 219 -2.98 -7.79 -12.95
C PHE A 219 -3.39 -7.17 -11.61
N ARG A 220 -4.14 -7.91 -10.76
CA ARG A 220 -4.58 -7.41 -9.45
C ARG A 220 -3.44 -7.19 -8.44
N ASN A 221 -2.32 -7.90 -8.61
CA ASN A 221 -1.15 -7.71 -7.75
C ASN A 221 -0.30 -6.50 -8.17
N ILE A 222 -0.43 -6.03 -9.41
CA ILE A 222 0.36 -4.92 -9.95
C ILE A 222 -0.44 -3.61 -9.94
N VAL A 223 -1.72 -3.66 -10.34
CA VAL A 223 -2.54 -2.47 -10.60
C VAL A 223 -3.58 -2.28 -9.50
N SER A 224 -3.60 -1.10 -8.90
CA SER A 224 -4.56 -0.69 -7.87
C SER A 224 -5.77 0.04 -8.45
N ARG A 225 -5.60 0.75 -9.58
CA ARG A 225 -6.66 1.53 -10.23
C ARG A 225 -6.32 1.81 -11.70
N ILE A 226 -7.34 1.94 -12.55
CA ILE A 226 -7.21 2.43 -13.93
C ILE A 226 -8.07 3.69 -14.07
N THR A 227 -7.49 4.78 -14.54
CA THR A 227 -8.22 5.99 -14.94
C THR A 227 -8.27 6.08 -16.45
N VAL A 228 -9.48 6.22 -16.99
CA VAL A 228 -9.73 6.25 -18.44
C VAL A 228 -9.94 7.68 -18.88
N THR A 229 -9.09 8.14 -19.80
CA THR A 229 -9.27 9.39 -20.54
C THR A 229 -9.78 9.08 -21.97
N HIS A 230 -10.05 10.12 -22.74
CA HIS A 230 -10.47 9.95 -24.14
C HIS A 230 -9.36 9.34 -25.02
N GLU A 231 -8.09 9.52 -24.67
CA GLU A 231 -6.95 9.11 -25.51
C GLU A 231 -6.08 8.03 -24.85
N THR A 232 -6.09 7.93 -23.52
CA THR A 232 -5.14 7.11 -22.76
C THR A 232 -5.82 6.32 -21.63
N LEU A 233 -5.13 5.25 -21.22
CA LEU A 233 -5.38 4.50 -20.00
C LEU A 233 -4.23 4.75 -19.03
N ARG A 234 -4.54 5.40 -17.90
CA ARG A 234 -3.59 5.59 -16.81
C ARG A 234 -3.74 4.45 -15.81
N PHE A 235 -2.68 3.66 -15.66
CA PHE A 235 -2.57 2.58 -14.69
C PHE A 235 -1.86 3.09 -13.45
N GLN A 236 -2.57 3.09 -12.33
CA GLN A 236 -1.95 3.29 -11.03
C GLN A 236 -1.54 1.93 -10.47
N LEU A 237 -0.27 1.80 -10.14
CA LEU A 237 0.30 0.60 -9.56
C LEU A 237 0.04 0.53 -8.05
N VAL A 238 0.17 -0.66 -7.46
CA VAL A 238 0.07 -0.86 -6.00
C VAL A 238 1.19 -0.15 -5.23
N ASN A 239 2.29 0.19 -5.91
CA ASN A 239 3.38 0.97 -5.32
C ASN A 239 3.24 2.50 -5.51
N GLY A 240 2.08 2.97 -5.98
CA GLY A 240 1.77 4.39 -6.12
C GLY A 240 2.19 5.04 -7.44
N LEU A 241 3.01 4.37 -8.26
CA LEU A 241 3.39 4.89 -9.58
C LEU A 241 2.18 4.95 -10.51
N GLU A 242 2.12 6.00 -11.33
CA GLU A 242 1.13 6.16 -12.40
C GLU A 242 1.83 6.09 -13.75
N LEU A 243 1.37 5.18 -14.61
CA LEU A 243 1.91 4.96 -15.95
C LEU A 243 0.77 5.06 -16.96
N GLU A 244 1.03 5.70 -18.10
CA GLU A 244 0.02 5.90 -19.14
C GLU A 244 0.32 5.06 -20.38
N GLU A 245 -0.73 4.50 -20.98
CA GLU A 245 -0.68 3.84 -22.28
C GLU A 245 -1.75 4.43 -23.19
N GLU A 246 -1.41 4.62 -24.46
CA GLU A 246 -2.34 5.10 -25.46
C GLU A 246 -3.44 4.06 -25.75
N ARG A 247 -4.65 4.56 -25.97
CA ARG A 247 -5.76 3.75 -26.44
C ARG A 247 -5.52 3.46 -27.91
N ILE A 248 -5.37 2.18 -28.24
CA ILE A 248 -5.39 1.76 -29.64
C ILE A 248 -6.85 1.75 -30.08
N SER A 249 -7.35 2.92 -30.47
CA SER A 249 -8.66 3.09 -31.09
C SER A 249 -8.74 2.14 -32.28
N GLY A 250 -9.53 1.07 -32.14
CA GLY A 250 -9.76 0.14 -33.24
C GLY A 250 -10.46 0.88 -34.37
N GLY A 251 -9.76 1.04 -35.50
CA GLY A 251 -10.40 1.23 -36.80
C GLY A 251 -11.22 0.02 -37.21
#